data_AF-K0SPS3-F1
#
_entry.id   AF-K0SPS3-F1
#
_cell.length_a   1.000
_cell.length_b   1.000
_cell.length_c   1.000
_cell.angle_alpha   90.00
_cell.angle_beta   90.00
_cell.angle_gamma   90.00
#
_symmetry.space_group_name_H-M   'P 1'
#
loop_
_entity.id
_entity.type
_entity.pdbx_description
1 polymer ?
#
loop_
_entity_poly.entity_id
_entity_poly.type
_entity_poly.pdbx_seq_one_letter_code
_entity_poly.pdbx_strand_id
1 'polypeptide(L)'
;MSGADALMLTGHEAAAHGGDVTSMVLIPSISKRFPDTPLIAAGGIGCGRGLSAAITLGADAVAMGSRLAVTEESSLAETIKKIVSNPDLEGGSTESDTVYGKNFDGLYARVLKSNESVRLNARPAPFPVVFYRALQAARTMDIPLWQIIPGLLTQFDKIYTIAQFGAATEKLMKATIDGDFEDGVQFIGQSQGLISDIPSVDELIQRVVSEAIDSSSDTYDTFSSIRREATG
;
A
#
# COMPACT_ATOMS: atom_id res chain seq x y z
N MET A 1 12.22 16.76 -15.78
CA MET A 1 11.80 15.37 -15.55
C MET A 1 12.28 14.55 -16.74
N SER A 2 12.71 13.31 -16.51
CA SER A 2 13.44 12.48 -17.49
C SER A 2 12.60 11.95 -18.67
N GLY A 3 11.54 12.64 -19.07
CA GLY A 3 10.65 12.21 -20.16
C GLY A 3 9.72 11.05 -19.80
N ALA A 4 9.24 10.97 -18.55
CA ALA A 4 8.25 9.98 -18.15
C ALA A 4 6.87 10.29 -18.78
N ASP A 5 6.17 9.27 -19.26
CA ASP A 5 4.86 9.40 -19.94
C ASP A 5 3.70 9.60 -18.96
N ALA A 6 3.86 9.19 -17.70
CA ALA A 6 2.89 9.34 -16.62
C ALA A 6 3.59 9.37 -15.26
N LEU A 7 2.89 9.85 -14.24
CA LEU A 7 3.37 9.85 -12.85
C LEU A 7 2.39 9.12 -11.95
N MET A 8 2.88 8.14 -11.19
CA MET A 8 2.12 7.49 -10.12
C MET A 8 2.37 8.21 -8.80
N LEU A 9 1.30 8.66 -8.16
CA LEU A 9 1.31 9.46 -6.94
C LEU A 9 0.86 8.61 -5.76
N THR A 10 1.81 8.08 -5.00
CA THR A 10 1.53 7.19 -3.88
C THR A 10 1.46 7.97 -2.56
N GLY A 11 0.25 8.13 -2.03
CA GLY A 11 0.01 8.72 -0.72
C GLY A 11 0.52 7.85 0.44
N HIS A 12 0.75 8.49 1.58
CA HIS A 12 1.21 7.85 2.82
C HIS A 12 0.32 6.69 3.33
N GLU A 13 -0.97 6.74 3.02
CA GLU A 13 -1.98 5.75 3.37
C GLU A 13 -1.89 4.45 2.53
N ALA A 14 -1.05 4.42 1.48
CA ALA A 14 -0.86 3.26 0.62
C ALA A 14 -0.22 2.06 1.34
N ALA A 15 -0.42 0.87 0.77
CA ALA A 15 0.28 -0.35 1.18
C ALA A 15 1.77 -0.29 0.80
N ALA A 16 2.61 -1.06 1.49
CA ALA A 16 4.04 -1.13 1.23
C ALA A 16 4.69 0.25 1.30
N HIS A 17 5.55 0.59 0.35
CA HIS A 17 6.39 1.78 0.40
C HIS A 17 5.62 3.03 -0.03
N GLY A 18 5.29 3.89 0.93
CA GLY A 18 4.64 5.18 0.72
C GLY A 18 5.56 6.35 1.08
N GLY A 19 5.25 7.53 0.55
CA GLY A 19 5.89 8.78 0.98
C GLY A 19 5.28 9.33 2.28
N ASP A 20 5.78 10.48 2.74
CA ASP A 20 5.25 11.13 3.96
C ASP A 20 3.97 11.94 3.71
N VAL A 21 3.71 12.34 2.47
CA VAL A 21 2.56 13.19 2.10
C VAL A 21 1.35 12.33 1.78
N THR A 22 0.18 12.67 2.34
CA THR A 22 -1.07 11.95 2.10
C THR A 22 -1.70 12.31 0.75
N SER A 23 -2.56 11.43 0.21
CA SER A 23 -3.16 11.58 -1.12
C SER A 23 -3.93 12.90 -1.29
N MET A 24 -4.66 13.34 -0.26
CA MET A 24 -5.44 14.59 -0.27
C MET A 24 -4.60 15.84 -0.55
N VAL A 25 -3.32 15.83 -0.18
CA VAL A 25 -2.39 16.95 -0.41
C VAL A 25 -1.48 16.69 -1.60
N LEU A 26 -0.98 15.45 -1.74
CA LEU A 26 -0.03 15.07 -2.77
C LEU A 26 -0.63 15.24 -4.17
N ILE A 27 -1.84 14.71 -4.41
CA ILE A 27 -2.47 14.71 -5.74
C ILE A 27 -2.65 16.13 -6.28
N PRO A 28 -3.35 17.07 -5.60
CA PRO A 28 -3.58 18.41 -6.16
C PRO A 28 -2.31 19.26 -6.22
N SER A 29 -1.34 19.02 -5.32
CA SER A 29 -0.04 19.71 -5.35
C SER A 29 0.75 19.36 -6.62
N ILE A 30 0.75 18.08 -6.99
CA ILE A 30 1.44 17.59 -8.19
C ILE A 30 0.66 17.90 -9.46
N SER A 31 -0.68 17.77 -9.48
CA SER A 31 -1.48 18.10 -10.66
C SER A 31 -1.33 19.55 -11.11
N LYS A 32 -1.28 20.49 -10.16
CA LYS A 32 -1.01 21.90 -10.46
C LYS A 32 0.38 22.12 -11.08
N ARG A 33 1.37 21.30 -10.72
CA ARG A 33 2.74 21.43 -11.19
C ARG A 33 2.97 20.75 -12.54
N PHE A 34 2.19 19.72 -12.86
CA PHE A 34 2.31 18.94 -14.09
C PHE A 34 0.94 18.76 -14.76
N PRO A 35 0.32 19.86 -15.25
CA PRO A 35 -1.04 19.82 -15.78
C PRO A 35 -1.18 18.99 -17.07
N ASP A 36 -0.08 18.80 -17.81
CA ASP A 36 -0.07 18.08 -19.09
C ASP A 36 0.45 16.65 -18.98
N THR A 37 0.76 16.17 -17.77
CA THR A 37 1.29 14.81 -17.54
C THR A 37 0.22 13.93 -16.90
N PRO A 38 -0.14 12.78 -17.49
CA PRO A 38 -1.09 11.86 -16.90
C PRO A 38 -0.71 11.45 -15.47
N LEU A 39 -1.66 11.56 -14.54
CA LEU A 39 -1.46 11.28 -13.13
C LEU A 39 -2.29 10.08 -12.66
N ILE A 40 -1.63 9.12 -12.04
CA ILE A 40 -2.25 7.92 -11.46
C ILE A 40 -2.19 8.04 -9.93
N ALA A 41 -3.32 8.28 -9.29
CA ALA A 41 -3.39 8.35 -7.83
C ALA A 41 -3.36 6.95 -7.19
N ALA A 42 -2.55 6.76 -6.16
CA ALA A 42 -2.43 5.50 -5.44
C ALA A 42 -2.43 5.74 -3.92
N GLY A 43 -3.15 4.90 -3.18
CA GLY A 43 -3.25 4.99 -1.71
C GLY A 43 -4.57 5.59 -1.24
N GLY A 44 -5.26 4.86 -0.36
CA GLY A 44 -6.56 5.27 0.19
C GLY A 44 -7.77 5.00 -0.71
N ILE A 45 -7.57 4.50 -1.94
CA ILE A 45 -8.63 4.32 -2.94
C ILE A 45 -9.06 2.85 -2.96
N GLY A 46 -10.31 2.58 -2.56
CA GLY A 46 -10.88 1.23 -2.53
C GLY A 46 -12.32 1.11 -3.05
N CYS A 47 -12.95 2.20 -3.48
CA CYS A 47 -14.35 2.24 -3.95
C CYS A 47 -14.57 3.39 -4.96
N GLY A 48 -15.77 3.50 -5.52
CA GLY A 48 -16.08 4.54 -6.51
C GLY A 48 -16.02 5.97 -5.99
N ARG A 49 -16.35 6.19 -4.71
CA ARG A 49 -16.15 7.50 -4.07
C ARG A 49 -14.68 7.91 -4.04
N GLY A 50 -13.79 6.96 -3.76
CA GLY A 50 -12.35 7.19 -3.80
C GLY A 50 -11.85 7.54 -5.20
N LEU A 51 -12.38 6.86 -6.23
CA LEU A 51 -12.11 7.20 -7.63
C LEU A 51 -12.57 8.63 -7.96
N SER A 52 -13.83 8.96 -7.69
CA SER A 52 -14.37 10.32 -7.93
C SER A 52 -13.57 11.41 -7.21
N ALA A 53 -13.18 11.17 -5.96
CA ALA A 53 -12.35 12.09 -5.18
C ALA A 53 -10.96 12.28 -5.82
N ALA A 54 -10.30 11.20 -6.24
CA ALA A 54 -8.99 11.28 -6.88
C ALA A 54 -9.03 12.08 -8.19
N ILE A 55 -10.04 11.84 -9.03
CA ILE A 55 -10.25 12.61 -10.27
C ILE A 55 -10.52 14.09 -9.95
N THR A 56 -11.35 14.37 -8.94
CA THR A 56 -11.63 15.74 -8.48
C THR A 56 -10.38 16.47 -8.01
N LEU A 57 -9.43 15.76 -7.39
CA LEU A 57 -8.13 16.29 -6.97
C LEU A 57 -7.14 16.53 -8.14
N GLY A 58 -7.50 16.09 -9.35
CA GLY A 58 -6.72 16.28 -10.57
C GLY A 58 -5.86 15.08 -10.97
N ALA A 59 -6.23 13.86 -10.54
CA ALA A 59 -5.70 12.64 -11.16
C ALA A 59 -6.50 12.26 -12.41
N ASP A 60 -5.90 11.46 -13.30
CA ASP A 60 -6.55 10.93 -14.50
C ASP A 60 -6.93 9.45 -14.35
N ALA A 61 -6.29 8.75 -13.42
CA ALA A 61 -6.52 7.35 -13.12
C ALA A 61 -6.20 7.02 -11.65
N VAL A 62 -6.55 5.80 -11.24
CA VAL A 62 -6.28 5.31 -9.88
C VAL A 62 -5.64 3.93 -9.90
N ALA A 63 -4.80 3.67 -8.89
CA ALA A 63 -4.28 2.34 -8.58
C ALA A 63 -4.83 1.88 -7.22
N MET A 64 -5.49 0.72 -7.20
CA MET A 64 -6.24 0.21 -6.04
C MET A 64 -5.66 -1.12 -5.53
N GLY A 65 -4.37 -1.14 -5.19
CA GLY A 65 -3.64 -2.38 -4.86
C GLY A 65 -4.32 -3.24 -3.80
N SER A 66 -4.64 -2.68 -2.63
CA SER A 66 -5.30 -3.45 -1.55
C SER A 66 -6.70 -3.93 -1.94
N ARG A 67 -7.46 -3.17 -2.73
CA ARG A 67 -8.81 -3.55 -3.18
C ARG A 67 -8.77 -4.68 -4.20
N LEU A 68 -7.82 -4.64 -5.14
CA LEU A 68 -7.61 -5.70 -6.13
C LEU A 68 -6.94 -6.95 -5.53
N ALA A 69 -6.21 -6.82 -4.43
CA ALA A 69 -5.67 -7.98 -3.72
C ALA A 69 -6.79 -8.84 -3.08
N VAL A 70 -7.96 -8.26 -2.85
CA VAL A 70 -9.14 -8.89 -2.24
C VAL A 70 -10.24 -9.06 -3.29
N THR A 71 -9.91 -9.83 -4.33
CA THR A 71 -10.84 -10.31 -5.38
C THR A 71 -10.70 -11.82 -5.53
N GLU A 72 -11.64 -12.45 -6.24
CA GLU A 72 -11.63 -13.90 -6.48
C GLU A 72 -10.36 -14.36 -7.20
N GLU A 73 -9.92 -13.62 -8.21
CA GLU A 73 -8.79 -13.94 -9.09
C GLU A 73 -7.42 -13.71 -8.43
N SER A 74 -7.37 -12.95 -7.34
CA SER A 74 -6.14 -12.68 -6.62
C SER A 74 -5.58 -13.96 -5.98
N SER A 75 -4.27 -14.19 -6.12
CA SER A 75 -3.57 -15.31 -5.47
C SER A 75 -3.31 -15.09 -3.98
N LEU A 76 -3.81 -14.00 -3.39
CA LEU A 76 -3.72 -13.75 -1.96
C LEU A 76 -4.43 -14.88 -1.20
N ALA A 77 -3.81 -15.37 -0.13
CA ALA A 77 -4.40 -16.41 0.69
C ALA A 77 -5.80 -16.02 1.20
N GLU A 78 -6.75 -16.96 1.09
CA GLU A 78 -8.15 -16.75 1.45
C GLU A 78 -8.36 -16.29 2.90
N THR A 79 -7.51 -16.77 3.82
CA THR A 79 -7.51 -16.31 5.22
C THR A 79 -7.29 -14.80 5.31
N ILE A 80 -6.33 -14.27 4.54
CA ILE A 80 -6.01 -12.84 4.54
C ILE A 80 -7.12 -12.04 3.84
N LYS A 81 -7.67 -12.53 2.73
CA LYS A 81 -8.82 -11.90 2.08
C LYS A 81 -9.99 -11.73 3.06
N LYS A 82 -10.31 -12.77 3.83
CA LYS A 82 -11.38 -12.75 4.83
C LYS A 82 -11.12 -11.82 6.01
N ILE A 83 -9.88 -11.77 6.51
CA ILE A 83 -9.48 -10.81 7.56
C ILE A 83 -9.76 -9.38 7.08
N VAL A 84 -9.39 -9.07 5.84
CA VAL A 84 -9.53 -7.73 5.27
C VAL A 84 -10.99 -7.42 4.88
N SER A 85 -11.72 -8.37 4.32
CA SER A 85 -13.08 -8.14 3.80
C SER A 85 -14.18 -8.23 4.85
N ASN A 86 -13.88 -8.64 6.08
CA ASN A 86 -14.89 -8.85 7.12
C ASN A 86 -14.41 -8.30 8.48
N PRO A 87 -14.63 -7.00 8.75
CA PRO A 87 -14.18 -6.37 10.00
C PRO A 87 -14.90 -6.90 11.25
N ASP A 88 -16.09 -7.50 11.09
CA ASP A 88 -16.88 -8.05 12.20
C ASP A 88 -16.45 -9.48 12.60
N LEU A 89 -15.58 -10.11 11.81
CA LEU A 89 -15.02 -11.43 12.12
C LEU A 89 -14.00 -11.32 13.26
N GLU A 90 -13.86 -12.37 14.07
CA GLU A 90 -12.77 -12.46 15.04
C GLU A 90 -11.42 -12.44 14.33
N GLY A 91 -10.66 -11.35 14.54
CA GLY A 91 -9.42 -11.10 13.80
C GLY A 91 -9.59 -10.35 12.48
N GLY A 92 -10.80 -9.84 12.18
CA GLY A 92 -11.06 -8.89 11.10
C GLY A 92 -10.30 -7.57 11.31
N SER A 93 -10.06 -6.84 10.22
CA SER A 93 -9.25 -5.62 10.24
C SER A 93 -9.98 -4.38 9.72
N THR A 94 -9.59 -3.22 10.26
CA THR A 94 -10.13 -1.90 9.89
C THR A 94 -9.05 -1.02 9.28
N GLU A 95 -9.40 0.18 8.82
CA GLU A 95 -8.45 1.20 8.34
C GLU A 95 -7.36 1.58 9.36
N SER A 96 -7.66 1.39 10.64
CA SER A 96 -6.75 1.67 11.75
C SER A 96 -5.76 0.53 12.02
N ASP A 97 -6.02 -0.68 11.51
CA ASP A 97 -5.21 -1.87 11.75
C ASP A 97 -4.05 -1.99 10.75
N THR A 98 -3.24 -0.93 10.66
CA THR A 98 -2.00 -0.93 9.90
C THR A 98 -0.82 -0.48 10.77
N VAL A 99 0.37 -0.93 10.42
CA VAL A 99 1.64 -0.49 11.01
C VAL A 99 2.48 0.12 9.90
N TYR A 100 3.01 1.33 10.13
CA TYR A 100 3.98 1.97 9.24
C TYR A 100 5.33 2.05 9.94
N GLY A 101 6.35 1.44 9.35
CA GLY A 101 7.68 1.39 9.96
C GLY A 101 8.73 0.88 8.98
N LYS A 102 10.00 1.05 9.36
CA LYS A 102 11.15 0.69 8.52
C LYS A 102 11.92 -0.55 8.95
N ASN A 103 11.61 -1.07 10.15
CA ASN A 103 12.46 -2.09 10.77
C ASN A 103 12.17 -3.49 10.21
N PHE A 104 10.98 -3.68 9.61
CA PHE A 104 10.55 -4.93 9.00
C PHE A 104 11.38 -5.34 7.77
N ASP A 105 11.42 -4.51 6.74
CA ASP A 105 12.06 -4.80 5.45
C ASP A 105 13.23 -3.84 5.11
N GLY A 106 13.53 -2.90 6.02
CA GLY A 106 14.60 -1.92 5.86
C GLY A 106 14.19 -0.66 5.11
N LEU A 107 12.94 -0.54 4.67
CA LEU A 107 12.36 0.65 4.03
C LEU A 107 11.07 1.01 4.77
N TYR A 108 10.70 2.30 4.77
CA TYR A 108 9.41 2.65 5.36
C TYR A 108 8.28 1.99 4.56
N ALA A 109 7.57 1.08 5.21
CA ALA A 109 6.50 0.32 4.60
C ALA A 109 5.28 0.20 5.51
N ARG A 110 4.09 0.17 4.89
CA ARG A 110 2.80 -0.07 5.56
C ARG A 110 2.36 -1.51 5.38
N VAL A 111 2.09 -2.15 6.50
CA VAL A 111 1.66 -3.55 6.61
C VAL A 111 0.40 -3.67 7.46
N LEU A 112 -0.32 -4.77 7.29
CA LEU A 112 -1.43 -5.17 8.14
C LEU A 112 -0.92 -5.38 9.58
N LYS A 113 -1.67 -4.87 10.56
CA LYS A 113 -1.30 -4.98 11.96
C LYS A 113 -1.52 -6.42 12.46
N SER A 114 -0.44 -7.06 12.87
CA SER A 114 -0.42 -8.36 13.54
C SER A 114 0.57 -8.30 14.70
N ASN A 115 0.54 -9.31 15.58
CA ASN A 115 1.56 -9.43 16.63
C ASN A 115 2.97 -9.44 16.04
N GLU A 116 3.15 -10.12 14.90
CA GLU A 116 4.45 -10.18 14.23
C GLU A 116 4.84 -8.86 13.58
N SER A 117 3.94 -8.20 12.86
CA SER A 117 4.26 -6.94 12.20
C SER A 117 4.57 -5.81 13.19
N VAL A 118 3.90 -5.80 14.35
CA VAL A 118 4.23 -4.91 15.47
C VAL A 118 5.59 -5.27 16.08
N ARG A 119 5.87 -6.56 16.34
CA ARG A 119 7.13 -7.03 16.92
C ARG A 119 8.33 -6.66 16.03
N LEU A 120 8.23 -6.91 14.73
CA LEU A 120 9.29 -6.63 13.76
C LEU A 120 9.49 -5.12 13.56
N ASN A 121 8.43 -4.31 13.68
CA ASN A 121 8.56 -2.87 13.56
C ASN A 121 8.99 -2.15 14.85
N ALA A 122 8.86 -2.78 16.01
CA ALA A 122 9.14 -2.13 17.30
C ALA A 122 10.59 -1.66 17.46
N ARG A 123 11.57 -2.44 16.96
CA ARG A 123 13.01 -2.12 17.07
C ARG A 123 13.79 -2.63 15.86
N PRO A 124 14.88 -1.96 15.47
CA PRO A 124 15.79 -2.46 14.45
C PRO A 124 16.35 -3.84 14.83
N ALA A 125 16.62 -4.68 13.81
CA ALA A 125 17.24 -5.98 14.05
C ALA A 125 18.64 -5.82 14.67
N PRO A 126 19.01 -6.61 15.69
CA PRO A 126 20.35 -6.57 16.26
C PRO A 126 21.44 -6.86 15.22
N PHE A 127 22.58 -6.18 15.32
CA PHE A 127 23.69 -6.32 14.36
C PHE A 127 24.10 -7.78 14.05
N PRO A 128 24.21 -8.70 15.03
CA PRO A 128 24.54 -10.10 14.73
C PRO A 128 23.52 -10.79 13.81
N VAL A 129 22.23 -10.45 13.97
CA VAL A 129 21.14 -10.99 13.14
C VAL A 129 21.21 -10.40 11.73
N VAL A 130 21.43 -9.09 11.61
CA VAL A 130 21.63 -8.42 10.31
C VAL A 130 22.79 -9.04 9.56
N PHE A 131 23.92 -9.25 10.24
CA PHE A 131 25.11 -9.83 9.64
C PHE A 131 24.88 -11.27 9.16
N TYR A 132 24.21 -12.10 9.96
CA TYR A 132 23.82 -13.46 9.56
C TYR A 132 22.89 -13.46 8.34
N ARG A 133 21.87 -12.59 8.31
CA ARG A 133 20.95 -12.44 7.17
C ARG A 133 21.66 -11.95 5.91
N ALA A 134 22.60 -11.01 6.05
CA ALA A 134 23.42 -10.52 4.94
C ALA A 134 24.28 -11.63 4.34
N LEU A 135 24.92 -12.45 5.19
CA LEU A 135 25.68 -13.65 4.78
C LEU A 135 24.80 -14.66 4.05
N GLN A 136 23.57 -14.88 4.53
CA GLN A 136 22.62 -15.80 3.90
C GLN A 136 22.19 -15.28 2.52
N ALA A 137 21.77 -14.01 2.43
CA ALA A 137 21.39 -13.38 1.17
C ALA A 137 22.54 -13.41 0.13
N ALA A 138 23.77 -13.16 0.58
CA ALA A 138 24.96 -13.25 -0.27
C ALA A 138 25.15 -14.62 -0.91
N ARG A 139 24.94 -15.68 -0.12
CA ARG A 139 25.03 -17.07 -0.61
C ARG A 139 23.92 -17.37 -1.61
N THR A 140 22.72 -16.88 -1.40
CA THR A 140 21.60 -17.06 -2.34
C THR A 140 21.84 -16.33 -3.66
N MET A 141 22.56 -15.20 -3.65
CA MET A 141 22.85 -14.39 -4.83
C MET A 141 24.23 -14.69 -5.46
N ASP A 142 24.95 -15.72 -5.01
CA ASP A 142 26.31 -16.06 -5.43
C ASP A 142 27.33 -14.89 -5.36
N ILE A 143 27.12 -13.96 -4.42
CA ILE A 143 28.01 -12.81 -4.24
C ILE A 143 29.19 -13.24 -3.34
N PRO A 144 30.46 -13.05 -3.77
CA PRO A 144 31.62 -13.39 -2.95
C PRO A 144 31.65 -12.58 -1.64
N LEU A 145 31.81 -13.24 -0.50
CA LEU A 145 31.75 -12.60 0.82
C LEU A 145 32.80 -11.49 1.03
N TRP A 146 33.95 -11.59 0.36
CA TRP A 146 34.98 -10.55 0.41
C TRP A 146 34.53 -9.22 -0.22
N GLN A 147 33.51 -9.24 -1.08
CA GLN A 147 32.89 -8.02 -1.63
C GLN A 147 31.89 -7.38 -0.66
N ILE A 148 31.39 -8.13 0.33
CA ILE A 148 30.41 -7.65 1.31
C ILE A 148 31.09 -6.99 2.52
N ILE A 149 32.25 -7.50 2.93
CA ILE A 149 33.01 -6.98 4.09
C ILE A 149 33.33 -5.48 3.97
N PRO A 150 33.84 -4.96 2.83
CA PRO A 150 34.07 -3.52 2.64
C PRO A 150 32.77 -2.70 2.60
N GLY A 151 31.71 -3.29 2.04
CA GLY A 151 30.38 -2.68 2.00
C GLY A 151 29.77 -2.51 3.39
N LEU A 152 30.05 -3.42 4.33
CA LEU A 152 29.53 -3.34 5.71
C LEU A 152 30.11 -2.14 6.48
N LEU A 153 31.31 -1.70 6.10
CA LEU A 153 31.99 -0.54 6.71
C LEU A 153 31.61 0.78 6.03
N THR A 154 31.43 0.78 4.70
CA THR A 154 31.24 2.00 3.90
C THR A 154 29.80 2.26 3.47
N GLN A 155 28.96 1.22 3.43
CA GLN A 155 27.58 1.24 2.93
C GLN A 155 26.65 0.42 3.83
N PHE A 156 26.80 0.59 5.13
CA PHE A 156 26.06 -0.18 6.15
C PHE A 156 24.54 -0.14 5.92
N ASP A 157 23.98 1.03 5.64
CA ASP A 157 22.54 1.20 5.42
C ASP A 157 22.03 0.36 4.24
N LYS A 158 22.77 0.29 3.14
CA LYS A 158 22.37 -0.51 1.96
C LYS A 158 22.38 -2.00 2.27
N ILE A 159 23.40 -2.48 2.99
CA ILE A 159 23.49 -3.88 3.38
C ILE A 159 22.41 -4.23 4.39
N TYR A 160 22.11 -3.32 5.32
CA TYR A 160 21.00 -3.48 6.24
C TYR A 160 19.68 -3.65 5.47
N THR A 161 19.40 -2.77 4.51
CA THR A 161 18.19 -2.88 3.68
C THR A 161 18.15 -4.20 2.90
N ILE A 162 19.24 -4.60 2.23
CA ILE A 162 19.27 -5.88 1.49
C ILE A 162 19.01 -7.08 2.41
N ALA A 163 19.65 -7.10 3.57
CA ALA A 163 19.52 -8.19 4.54
C ALA A 163 18.11 -8.27 5.14
N GLN A 164 17.48 -7.13 5.43
CA GLN A 164 16.11 -7.09 5.91
C GLN A 164 15.12 -7.44 4.81
N PHE A 165 15.29 -6.95 3.59
CA PHE A 165 14.39 -7.25 2.47
C PHE A 165 14.32 -8.75 2.16
N GLY A 166 15.47 -9.45 2.19
CA GLY A 166 15.51 -10.91 2.03
C GLY A 166 14.73 -11.64 3.13
N ALA A 167 14.95 -11.28 4.41
CA ALA A 167 14.24 -11.90 5.52
C ALA A 167 12.75 -11.52 5.58
N ALA A 168 12.40 -10.32 5.14
CA ALA A 168 11.02 -9.87 5.01
C ALA A 168 10.28 -10.69 3.95
N THR A 169 10.95 -11.09 2.87
CA THR A 169 10.34 -11.91 1.80
C THR A 169 9.77 -13.23 2.36
N GLU A 170 10.50 -13.92 3.23
CA GLU A 170 9.99 -15.15 3.88
C GLU A 170 8.72 -14.88 4.71
N LYS A 171 8.69 -13.76 5.42
CA LYS A 171 7.53 -13.33 6.22
C LYS A 171 6.34 -12.91 5.38
N LEU A 172 6.58 -12.27 4.24
CA LEU A 172 5.54 -11.94 3.26
C LEU A 172 4.93 -13.21 2.67
N MET A 173 5.75 -14.18 2.27
CA MET A 173 5.28 -15.44 1.68
C MET A 173 4.36 -16.21 2.64
N LYS A 174 4.71 -16.27 3.93
CA LYS A 174 3.87 -16.90 4.97
C LYS A 174 2.45 -16.33 4.99
N ALA A 175 2.30 -15.00 4.99
CA ALA A 175 0.96 -14.40 5.01
C ALA A 175 0.30 -14.47 3.63
N THR A 176 1.00 -14.04 2.58
CA THR A 176 0.43 -13.85 1.23
C THR A 176 0.07 -15.17 0.57
N ILE A 177 0.87 -16.22 0.75
CA ILE A 177 0.68 -17.52 0.08
C ILE A 177 0.15 -18.57 1.04
N ASP A 178 0.78 -18.74 2.21
CA ASP A 178 0.40 -19.80 3.15
C ASP A 178 -0.82 -19.44 4.02
N GLY A 179 -1.20 -18.15 4.06
CA GLY A 179 -2.29 -17.65 4.89
C GLY A 179 -2.00 -17.62 6.38
N ASP A 180 -0.73 -17.72 6.77
CA ASP A 180 -0.25 -17.66 8.14
C ASP A 180 -0.16 -16.20 8.59
N PHE A 181 -1.21 -15.72 9.26
CA PHE A 181 -1.29 -14.35 9.79
C PHE A 181 -0.60 -14.19 11.15
N GLU A 182 -0.32 -15.28 11.85
CA GLU A 182 0.32 -15.22 13.17
C GLU A 182 1.81 -14.88 13.05
N ASP A 183 2.49 -15.58 12.14
CA ASP A 183 3.94 -15.48 11.94
C ASP A 183 4.33 -14.73 10.65
N GLY A 184 3.35 -14.43 9.80
CA GLY A 184 3.52 -13.70 8.55
C GLY A 184 3.29 -12.20 8.69
N VAL A 185 3.66 -11.48 7.63
CA VAL A 185 3.41 -10.04 7.50
C VAL A 185 2.78 -9.80 6.14
N GLN A 186 1.72 -9.01 6.07
CA GLN A 186 1.02 -8.72 4.82
C GLN A 186 1.10 -7.23 4.51
N PHE A 187 1.45 -6.86 3.27
CA PHE A 187 1.26 -5.47 2.82
C PHE A 187 -0.22 -5.18 2.63
N ILE A 188 -0.71 -4.12 3.26
CA ILE A 188 -2.06 -3.59 3.06
C ILE A 188 -2.05 -2.09 3.36
N GLY A 189 -2.88 -1.33 2.63
CA GLY A 189 -3.08 0.09 2.84
C GLY A 189 -4.26 0.35 3.76
N GLN A 190 -4.42 1.59 4.21
CA GLN A 190 -5.57 1.97 5.04
C GLN A 190 -6.91 1.88 4.31
N SER A 191 -6.89 1.83 2.97
CA SER A 191 -8.08 1.53 2.16
C SER A 191 -8.71 0.18 2.47
N GLN A 192 -8.06 -0.70 3.25
CA GLN A 192 -8.66 -1.93 3.73
C GLN A 192 -9.99 -1.72 4.47
N GLY A 193 -10.15 -0.61 5.20
CA GLY A 193 -11.43 -0.32 5.87
C GLY A 193 -12.59 -0.01 4.93
N LEU A 194 -12.33 0.08 3.62
CA LEU A 194 -13.34 0.26 2.58
C LEU A 194 -13.67 -1.07 1.85
N ILE A 195 -13.06 -2.18 2.27
CA ILE A 195 -13.21 -3.49 1.64
C ILE A 195 -14.13 -4.33 2.53
N SER A 196 -15.30 -4.71 2.03
CA SER A 196 -16.30 -5.47 2.78
C SER A 196 -16.79 -6.73 2.06
N ASP A 197 -16.11 -7.12 0.98
CA ASP A 197 -16.49 -8.22 0.10
C ASP A 197 -15.30 -8.74 -0.72
N ILE A 198 -15.49 -9.87 -1.40
CA ILE A 198 -14.51 -10.50 -2.30
C ILE A 198 -15.20 -10.75 -3.67
N PRO A 199 -15.35 -9.72 -4.52
CA PRO A 199 -15.97 -9.86 -5.83
C PRO A 199 -14.98 -10.39 -6.86
N SER A 200 -15.47 -10.74 -8.06
CA SER A 200 -14.61 -10.84 -9.24
C SER A 200 -14.01 -9.47 -9.59
N VAL A 201 -12.90 -9.45 -10.33
CA VAL A 201 -12.28 -8.21 -10.82
C VAL A 201 -13.24 -7.45 -11.74
N ASP A 202 -13.97 -8.15 -12.62
CA ASP A 202 -14.92 -7.49 -13.53
C ASP A 202 -16.02 -6.76 -12.77
N GLU A 203 -16.69 -7.44 -11.84
CA GLU A 203 -17.74 -6.83 -10.99
C GLU A 203 -17.21 -5.64 -10.20
N LEU A 204 -16.01 -5.77 -9.62
CA LEU A 204 -15.37 -4.70 -8.87
C LEU A 204 -15.16 -3.46 -9.74
N ILE A 205 -14.59 -3.61 -10.94
CA ILE A 205 -14.30 -2.49 -11.84
C ILE A 205 -15.59 -1.82 -12.28
N GLN A 206 -16.60 -2.59 -12.72
CA GLN A 206 -17.90 -2.05 -13.12
C GLN A 206 -18.56 -1.27 -11.98
N ARG A 207 -18.56 -1.83 -10.76
CA ARG A 207 -19.12 -1.19 -9.57
C ARG A 207 -18.39 0.11 -9.22
N VAL A 208 -17.06 0.10 -9.20
CA VAL A 208 -16.26 1.30 -8.89
C VAL A 208 -16.55 2.43 -9.87
N VAL A 209 -16.68 2.12 -11.18
CA VAL A 209 -17.03 3.11 -12.19
C VAL A 209 -18.46 3.64 -11.99
N SER A 210 -19.43 2.75 -11.78
CA SER A 210 -20.83 3.15 -11.53
C SER A 210 -20.96 4.05 -10.30
N GLU A 211 -20.40 3.62 -9.17
CA GLU A 211 -20.40 4.39 -7.91
C GLU A 211 -19.71 5.76 -8.05
N ALA A 212 -18.65 5.86 -8.87
CA ALA A 212 -17.98 7.12 -9.12
C ALA A 212 -18.87 8.10 -9.90
N ILE A 213 -19.64 7.62 -10.88
CA ILE A 213 -20.61 8.42 -11.64
C ILE A 213 -21.73 8.90 -10.72
N ASP A 214 -22.30 7.99 -9.92
CA ASP A 214 -23.38 8.31 -8.99
C ASP A 214 -22.92 9.34 -7.95
N SER A 215 -21.77 9.11 -7.31
CA SER A 215 -21.18 10.03 -6.33
C SER A 215 -20.88 11.42 -6.91
N SER A 216 -20.48 11.48 -8.18
CA SER A 216 -20.20 12.77 -8.84
C SER A 216 -21.50 13.54 -9.13
N SER A 217 -22.57 12.82 -9.46
CA SER A 217 -23.91 13.39 -9.67
C SER A 217 -24.49 13.96 -8.37
N ASP A 218 -24.44 13.19 -7.28
CA ASP A 218 -24.87 13.64 -5.94
C ASP A 218 -24.11 14.90 -5.49
N THR A 219 -22.81 14.94 -5.78
CA THR A 219 -21.94 16.09 -5.47
C THR A 219 -22.36 17.33 -6.26
N TYR A 220 -22.66 17.17 -7.55
CA TYR A 220 -23.15 18.27 -8.40
C TYR A 220 -24.49 18.82 -7.90
N ASP A 221 -25.43 17.95 -7.53
CA ASP A 221 -26.74 18.35 -7.01
C ASP A 221 -26.61 19.11 -5.69
N THR A 222 -25.70 18.66 -4.82
CA THR A 222 -25.37 19.35 -3.57
C THR A 222 -24.86 20.76 -3.83
N PHE A 223 -23.86 20.93 -4.70
CA PHE A 223 -23.34 22.27 -5.04
C PHE A 223 -24.37 23.15 -5.75
N SER A 224 -25.22 22.56 -6.59
CA SER A 224 -26.31 23.27 -7.26
C SER A 224 -27.35 23.78 -6.27
N SER A 225 -27.67 23.01 -5.22
CA SER A 225 -28.56 23.47 -4.14
C SER A 225 -27.96 24.64 -3.37
N ILE A 226 -26.70 24.51 -2.93
CA ILE A 226 -25.97 25.56 -2.21
C ILE A 226 -25.92 26.85 -3.03
N ARG A 227 -25.65 26.75 -4.34
CA ARG A 227 -25.63 27.91 -5.23
C ARG A 227 -26.99 28.60 -5.31
N ARG A 228 -28.10 27.84 -5.39
CA ARG A 228 -29.45 28.42 -5.41
C ARG A 228 -29.75 29.19 -4.13
N GLU A 229 -29.46 28.60 -2.98
CA GLU A 229 -29.64 29.23 -1.66
C GLU A 229 -28.78 30.49 -1.48
N ALA A 230 -27.56 30.52 -2.01
CA ALA A 230 -26.68 31.69 -1.92
C ALA A 230 -27.09 32.86 -2.85
N THR A 231 -27.94 32.62 -3.85
CA THR A 231 -28.35 33.61 -4.86
C THR A 231 -29.81 34.06 -4.74
N GLY A 232 -30.59 33.47 -3.83
CA GLY A 232 -31.98 33.82 -3.55
C GLY A 232 -32.13 34.61 -2.26
#